data_AF-A0A2W2ETK2-F1
#
_entry.id   AF-A0A2W2ETK2-F1
#
_cell.length_a   1.000
_cell.length_b   1.000
_cell.length_c   1.000
_cell.angle_alpha   90.00
_cell.angle_beta   90.00
_cell.angle_gamma   90.00
#
_symmetry.space_group_name_H-M   'P 1'
#
loop_
_entity.id
_entity.type
_entity.pdbx_description
1 polymer ?
#
loop_
_entity_poly.entity_id
_entity_poly.type
_entity_poly.pdbx_seq_one_letter_code
_entity_poly.pdbx_strand_id
1 'polypeptide(L)'
;MGANHAHGTAVPMSRRTMVAGLAVLVPLAVITLAALLWLWPEGGAREAAPQSGVERLTGTITAVALKDCPAVPDGSLRPDPATCGDATVTVTEGPETGQDVRLRLPSGPGAQHFAAGDDVILLRDADGAYQISDHDRAVPLWVFGAAFALAVIAFGRWRGVTALVGLAVTFVLLLTFVIPGILEGRPPMLVAIVGAAAIMLAVLYLTHGFSPTTSVAVLGTLSSLTLTGLLSYGALGFARLNGVTDDSALALDMSLPIDTQGLLLASIIIGALGVLDDVTVTQAVTVAELAHANPSYGFARLYRAAARIGRAHIASVINTIILAYAGASLPLLLLFSIGEQPLGEVMATPVIAQEIVRSVVGTLGLIAAVPITTALAALTATRRSEPPAGQDDGPPPRRPSDARRSRRREEPPHDDDFFAPLPDDEDFFSPQRHDGGVAPRRAAPRDAGPRPAHDGAAPAGAGSFFTPQQQPGAEAERPARHRRRPGG
;
A
#
# COMPACT_ATOMS: atom_id res chain seq x y z
N MET A 1 2.18 -13.35 -45.15
CA MET A 1 2.23 -11.88 -44.92
C MET A 1 0.83 -11.42 -44.55
N GLY A 2 0.56 -11.25 -43.26
CA GLY A 2 -0.71 -10.72 -42.77
C GLY A 2 -0.39 -9.68 -41.70
N ALA A 3 -0.61 -8.42 -42.03
CA ALA A 3 -0.30 -7.28 -41.18
C ALA A 3 -1.36 -7.15 -40.07
N ASN A 4 -0.92 -7.25 -38.82
CA ASN A 4 -1.73 -6.90 -37.66
C ASN A 4 -1.73 -5.37 -37.49
N HIS A 5 -2.87 -4.73 -37.74
CA HIS A 5 -3.09 -3.33 -37.40
C HIS A 5 -3.50 -3.23 -35.93
N ALA A 6 -2.54 -2.91 -35.06
CA ALA A 6 -2.82 -2.43 -33.71
C ALA A 6 -3.18 -0.94 -33.79
N HIS A 7 -4.47 -0.62 -33.82
CA HIS A 7 -4.93 0.75 -33.63
C HIS A 7 -4.83 1.10 -32.14
N GLY A 8 -3.77 1.82 -31.78
CA GLY A 8 -3.74 2.57 -30.52
C GLY A 8 -4.80 3.67 -30.58
N THR A 9 -5.65 3.76 -29.55
CA THR A 9 -6.62 4.83 -29.32
C THR A 9 -5.92 6.12 -28.90
N ALA A 10 -4.94 6.56 -29.68
CA ALA A 10 -4.27 7.83 -29.46
C ALA A 10 -5.20 8.95 -29.92
N VAL A 11 -5.82 9.64 -28.96
CA VAL A 11 -6.58 10.87 -29.24
C VAL A 11 -5.63 11.86 -29.91
N PRO A 12 -5.85 12.31 -31.15
CA PRO A 12 -4.98 13.30 -31.76
C PRO A 12 -5.03 14.59 -30.93
N MET A 13 -3.90 14.96 -30.34
CA MET A 13 -3.71 16.22 -29.62
C MET A 13 -3.47 17.36 -30.59
N SER A 14 -3.91 18.57 -30.24
CA SER A 14 -3.43 19.75 -30.96
C SER A 14 -1.90 19.82 -30.84
N ARG A 15 -1.20 20.07 -31.95
CA ARG A 15 0.26 20.21 -31.99
C ARG A 15 0.77 21.19 -30.92
N ARG A 16 -0.02 22.22 -30.58
CA ARG A 16 0.31 23.22 -29.55
C ARG A 16 0.30 22.65 -28.14
N THR A 17 -0.65 21.78 -27.80
CA THR A 17 -0.74 21.17 -26.46
C THR A 17 0.35 20.11 -26.26
N MET A 18 0.67 19.35 -27.32
CA MET A 18 1.80 18.43 -27.32
C MET A 18 3.13 19.19 -27.15
N VAL A 19 3.32 20.30 -27.88
CA VAL A 19 4.51 21.15 -27.74
C VAL A 19 4.58 21.79 -26.35
N ALA A 20 3.47 22.26 -25.78
CA ALA A 20 3.44 22.84 -24.44
C ALA A 20 3.77 21.82 -23.34
N GLY A 21 3.22 20.60 -23.42
CA GLY A 21 3.56 19.52 -22.49
C GLY A 21 5.03 19.13 -22.60
N LEU A 22 5.53 19.00 -23.83
CA LEU A 22 6.94 18.65 -24.09
C LEU A 22 7.89 19.78 -23.65
N ALA A 23 7.47 21.04 -23.76
CA ALA A 23 8.23 22.20 -23.27
C ALA A 23 8.37 22.26 -21.74
N VAL A 24 7.50 21.58 -20.98
CA VAL A 24 7.65 21.44 -19.52
C VAL A 24 8.41 20.16 -19.18
N LEU A 25 8.06 19.05 -19.84
CA LEU A 25 8.60 17.73 -19.53
C LEU A 25 10.06 17.55 -19.94
N VAL A 26 10.50 18.14 -21.06
CA VAL A 26 11.90 18.01 -21.50
C VAL A 26 12.84 18.74 -20.55
N PRO A 27 12.64 20.02 -20.19
CA PRO A 27 13.47 20.68 -19.19
C PRO A 27 13.47 19.94 -17.87
N LEU A 28 12.31 19.44 -17.43
CA LEU A 28 12.22 18.65 -16.21
C LEU A 28 13.05 17.36 -16.31
N ALA A 29 12.90 16.58 -17.38
CA ALA A 29 13.67 15.35 -17.57
C ALA A 29 15.18 15.64 -17.63
N VAL A 30 15.58 16.75 -18.26
CA VAL A 30 16.97 17.20 -18.28
C VAL A 30 17.46 17.59 -16.88
N ILE A 31 16.65 18.31 -16.10
CA ILE A 31 16.97 18.68 -14.71
C ILE A 31 17.07 17.43 -13.84
N THR A 32 16.13 16.49 -13.95
CA THR A 32 16.16 15.22 -13.22
C THR A 32 17.39 14.41 -13.60
N LEU A 33 17.73 14.33 -14.89
CA LEU A 33 18.93 13.63 -15.34
C LEU A 33 20.20 14.30 -14.84
N ALA A 34 20.31 15.62 -14.94
CA ALA A 34 21.46 16.38 -14.42
C ALA A 34 21.61 16.22 -12.91
N ALA A 35 20.50 16.28 -12.16
CA ALA A 35 20.49 16.06 -10.72
C ALA A 35 20.85 14.61 -10.37
N LEU A 36 20.35 13.63 -11.13
CA LEU A 36 20.67 12.21 -10.95
C LEU A 36 22.15 11.94 -11.22
N LEU A 37 22.75 12.56 -12.23
CA LEU A 37 24.19 12.49 -12.49
C LEU A 37 25.01 13.20 -11.41
N TRP A 38 24.53 14.32 -10.88
CA TRP A 38 25.22 15.08 -9.83
C TRP A 38 25.17 14.41 -8.45
N LEU A 39 24.05 13.76 -8.14
CA LEU A 39 23.80 13.02 -6.90
C LEU A 39 24.17 11.54 -7.03
N TRP A 40 24.66 11.09 -8.19
CA TRP A 40 24.97 9.68 -8.41
C TRP A 40 26.05 9.23 -7.42
N PRO A 41 25.83 8.12 -6.69
CA PRO A 41 26.81 7.63 -5.73
C PRO A 41 28.07 7.17 -6.47
N GLU A 42 29.26 7.51 -5.97
CA GLU A 42 30.53 7.28 -6.68
C GLU A 42 31.00 5.80 -6.62
N GLY A 43 30.09 4.89 -6.24
CA GLY A 43 30.41 3.47 -6.04
C GLY A 43 31.19 3.23 -4.76
N GLY A 44 31.25 4.22 -3.88
CA GLY A 44 31.82 4.14 -2.54
C GLY A 44 30.92 3.39 -1.57
N ALA A 45 30.12 2.44 -2.07
CA ALA A 45 29.70 1.32 -1.25
C ALA A 45 31.01 0.70 -0.76
N ARG A 46 31.44 1.14 0.42
CA ARG A 46 32.19 0.27 1.33
C ARG A 46 31.41 -1.03 1.21
N GLU A 47 31.97 -2.03 0.51
CA GLU A 47 31.60 -3.42 0.76
C GLU A 47 31.37 -3.45 2.24
N ALA A 48 30.12 -3.71 2.67
CA ALA A 48 29.78 -3.68 4.07
C ALA A 48 30.81 -4.60 4.70
N ALA A 49 31.87 -4.01 5.27
CA ALA A 49 33.00 -4.77 5.74
C ALA A 49 32.33 -5.71 6.72
N PRO A 50 32.41 -7.04 6.52
CA PRO A 50 31.55 -8.00 7.19
C PRO A 50 31.43 -7.52 8.62
N GLN A 51 30.22 -7.11 8.98
CA GLN A 51 30.00 -6.41 10.24
C GLN A 51 30.36 -7.43 11.31
N SER A 52 31.55 -7.27 11.92
CA SER A 52 32.34 -8.35 12.54
C SER A 52 32.75 -9.43 11.53
N GLY A 53 33.93 -10.05 11.65
CA GLY A 53 34.43 -11.11 10.75
C GLY A 53 33.58 -12.40 10.73
N VAL A 54 32.28 -12.26 10.49
CA VAL A 54 31.24 -13.25 10.47
C VAL A 54 30.85 -13.45 9.01
N GLU A 55 31.18 -14.63 8.51
CA GLU A 55 30.89 -15.07 7.16
C GLU A 55 29.51 -15.73 7.15
N ARG A 56 28.66 -15.35 6.18
CA ARG A 56 27.35 -15.96 5.98
C ARG A 56 27.50 -17.09 4.96
N LEU A 57 27.14 -18.31 5.36
CA LEU A 57 27.26 -19.53 4.58
C LEU A 57 25.94 -20.30 4.57
N THR A 58 25.83 -21.35 3.76
CA THR A 58 24.69 -22.25 3.72
C THR A 58 25.04 -23.66 4.22
N GLY A 59 24.03 -24.37 4.72
CA GLY A 59 24.14 -25.76 5.10
C GLY A 59 22.78 -26.46 5.06
N THR A 60 22.77 -27.79 5.16
CA THR A 60 21.54 -28.59 5.20
C THR A 60 21.55 -29.43 6.48
N ILE A 61 20.44 -29.39 7.22
CA ILE A 61 20.30 -30.17 8.45
C ILE A 61 20.10 -31.65 8.10
N THR A 62 20.97 -32.52 8.61
CA THR A 62 20.85 -33.99 8.40
C THR A 62 20.17 -34.69 9.57
N ALA A 63 20.30 -34.15 10.78
CA ALA A 63 19.65 -34.69 11.96
C ALA A 63 19.39 -33.61 13.01
N VAL A 64 18.32 -33.77 13.78
CA VAL A 64 18.01 -32.91 14.94
C VAL A 64 17.87 -33.79 16.18
N ALA A 65 18.61 -33.43 17.23
CA ALA A 65 18.59 -34.08 18.53
C ALA A 65 18.06 -33.10 19.59
N LEU A 66 16.76 -33.19 19.87
CA LEU A 66 16.12 -32.38 20.90
C LEU A 66 16.61 -32.77 22.31
N LYS A 67 16.68 -31.78 23.18
CA LYS A 67 17.09 -31.88 24.58
C LYS A 67 16.15 -31.05 25.43
N ASP A 68 16.09 -31.34 26.73
CA ASP A 68 15.35 -30.51 27.66
C ASP A 68 15.83 -29.06 27.61
N CYS A 69 14.88 -28.14 27.58
CA CYS A 69 15.16 -26.71 27.62
C CYS A 69 15.77 -26.34 28.98
N PRO A 70 16.70 -25.38 29.02
CA PRO A 70 17.21 -24.85 30.28
C PRO A 70 16.04 -24.30 31.12
N ALA A 71 16.13 -24.51 32.44
CA ALA A 71 15.17 -23.94 33.38
C ALA A 71 15.23 -22.40 33.29
N VAL A 72 14.08 -21.77 33.15
CA VAL A 72 13.96 -20.31 33.10
C VAL A 72 13.34 -19.78 34.40
N PRO A 73 13.67 -18.55 34.84
CA PRO A 73 13.11 -17.97 36.06
C PRO A 73 11.58 -17.87 36.05
N ASP A 74 10.96 -17.91 37.22
CA ASP A 74 9.51 -17.74 37.35
C ASP A 74 9.04 -16.40 36.76
N GLY A 75 7.99 -16.46 35.95
CA GLY A 75 7.43 -15.29 35.25
C GLY A 75 8.03 -15.02 33.86
N SER A 76 9.07 -15.76 33.45
CA SER A 76 9.59 -15.69 32.08
C SER A 76 8.86 -16.65 31.12
N LEU A 77 8.85 -16.31 29.83
CA LEU A 77 8.28 -17.18 28.81
C LEU A 77 9.13 -18.46 28.71
N ARG A 78 8.50 -19.62 28.93
CA ARG A 78 9.19 -20.92 28.77
C ARG A 78 9.56 -21.12 27.30
N PRO A 79 10.81 -21.53 26.99
CA PRO A 79 11.20 -21.86 25.62
C PRO A 79 10.38 -23.04 25.10
N ASP A 80 10.11 -23.04 23.80
CA ASP A 80 9.43 -24.17 23.16
C ASP A 80 10.36 -25.41 23.18
N PRO A 81 9.94 -26.55 23.75
CA PRO A 81 10.71 -27.80 23.76
C PRO A 81 11.23 -28.23 22.39
N ALA A 82 10.53 -27.89 21.31
CA ALA A 82 10.95 -28.20 19.94
C ALA A 82 12.08 -27.30 19.41
N THR A 83 12.55 -26.32 20.18
CA THR A 83 13.66 -25.41 19.83
C THR A 83 14.92 -25.65 20.67
N CYS A 84 14.88 -26.60 21.61
CA CYS A 84 15.98 -26.90 22.50
C CYS A 84 16.67 -28.19 22.05
N GLY A 85 17.93 -28.11 21.65
CA GLY A 85 18.66 -29.27 21.15
C GLY A 85 19.89 -28.90 20.36
N ASP A 86 20.42 -29.90 19.65
CA ASP A 86 21.48 -29.70 18.67
C ASP A 86 21.02 -30.22 17.31
N ALA A 87 21.49 -29.60 16.24
CA ALA A 87 21.35 -30.09 14.87
C ALA A 87 22.71 -30.49 14.33
N THR A 88 22.75 -31.58 13.56
CA THR A 88 23.88 -31.91 12.69
C THR A 88 23.61 -31.27 11.34
N VAL A 89 24.52 -30.43 10.88
CA VAL A 89 24.40 -29.66 9.64
C VAL A 89 25.57 -29.99 8.74
N THR A 90 25.28 -30.41 7.52
CA THR A 90 26.30 -30.53 6.47
C THR A 90 26.51 -29.15 5.84
N VAL A 91 27.72 -28.62 5.90
CA VAL A 91 28.07 -27.33 5.31
C VAL A 91 28.03 -27.45 3.78
N THR A 92 27.28 -26.58 3.08
CA THR A 92 27.15 -26.63 1.62
C THR A 92 27.95 -25.55 0.89
N GLU A 93 28.41 -24.54 1.63
CA GLU A 93 29.22 -23.44 1.11
C GLU A 93 30.36 -23.08 2.09
N GLY A 94 31.52 -22.69 1.57
CA GLY A 94 32.67 -22.26 2.38
C GLY A 94 33.80 -23.30 2.50
N PRO A 95 34.81 -23.04 3.34
CA PRO A 95 36.05 -23.81 3.39
C PRO A 95 35.87 -25.28 3.83
N GLU A 96 34.78 -25.58 4.54
CA GLU A 96 34.49 -26.92 5.09
C GLU A 96 33.29 -27.58 4.39
N THR A 97 33.05 -27.23 3.12
CA THR A 97 31.98 -27.81 2.31
C THR A 97 32.00 -29.34 2.34
N GLY A 98 30.86 -29.96 2.65
CA GLY A 98 30.67 -31.40 2.78
C GLY A 98 30.96 -31.97 4.16
N GLN A 99 31.40 -31.16 5.13
CA GLN A 99 31.60 -31.59 6.51
C GLN A 99 30.35 -31.43 7.36
N ASP A 100 30.14 -32.38 8.27
CA ASP A 100 29.07 -32.33 9.25
C ASP A 100 29.54 -31.63 10.52
N VAL A 101 28.85 -30.55 10.89
CA VAL A 101 29.10 -29.81 12.12
C VAL A 101 27.88 -29.93 13.03
N ARG A 102 28.12 -30.16 14.33
CA ARG A 102 27.06 -30.24 15.33
C ARG A 102 26.87 -28.89 16.00
N LEU A 103 25.71 -28.27 15.77
CA LEU A 103 25.41 -26.91 16.17
C LEU A 103 24.23 -26.88 17.13
N ARG A 104 24.23 -25.90 18.04
CA ARG A 104 23.11 -25.66 18.94
C ARG A 104 21.93 -25.08 18.15
N LEU A 105 20.72 -25.57 18.40
CA LEU A 105 19.52 -24.94 17.86
C LEU A 105 19.33 -23.53 18.46
N PRO A 106 18.93 -22.54 17.65
CA PRO A 106 18.49 -21.25 18.17
C PRO A 106 17.31 -21.43 19.13
N SER A 107 17.36 -20.77 20.28
CA SER A 107 16.33 -20.89 21.33
C SER A 107 15.89 -19.52 21.82
N GLY A 108 14.63 -19.41 22.24
CA GLY A 108 14.05 -18.18 22.79
C GLY A 108 12.70 -17.83 22.16
N PRO A 109 12.06 -16.73 22.57
CA PRO A 109 10.81 -16.28 21.97
C PRO A 109 10.98 -16.02 20.47
N GLY A 110 10.12 -16.64 19.65
CA GLY A 110 10.17 -16.51 18.18
C GLY A 110 11.22 -17.39 17.48
N ALA A 111 11.95 -18.24 18.23
CA ALA A 111 12.87 -19.22 17.64
C ALA A 111 12.13 -20.13 16.65
N GLN A 112 12.76 -20.38 15.51
CA GLN A 112 12.20 -21.22 14.46
C GLN A 112 12.38 -22.70 14.82
N HIS A 113 11.43 -23.53 14.39
CA HIS A 113 11.59 -24.99 14.40
C HIS A 113 12.44 -25.43 13.22
N PHE A 114 13.31 -26.38 13.47
CA PHE A 114 14.20 -26.96 12.46
C PHE A 114 14.01 -28.48 12.43
N ALA A 115 14.02 -29.04 11.23
CA ALA A 115 13.90 -30.46 10.96
C ALA A 115 15.03 -30.96 10.06
N ALA A 116 15.21 -32.28 10.02
CA ALA A 116 16.11 -32.89 9.05
C ALA A 116 15.58 -32.66 7.62
N GLY A 117 16.47 -32.24 6.73
CA GLY A 117 16.18 -31.84 5.36
C GLY A 117 16.03 -30.34 5.14
N ASP A 118 16.02 -29.53 6.20
CA ASP A 118 15.91 -28.07 6.05
C ASP A 118 17.24 -27.45 5.59
N ASP A 119 17.15 -26.55 4.63
CA ASP A 119 18.27 -25.68 4.23
C ASP A 119 18.34 -24.49 5.20
N VAL A 120 19.55 -24.21 5.69
CA VAL A 120 19.79 -23.20 6.73
C VAL A 120 20.95 -22.28 6.37
N ILE A 121 20.85 -21.06 6.90
CA ILE A 121 21.92 -20.08 6.90
C ILE A 121 22.78 -20.29 8.14
N LEU A 122 24.08 -20.43 7.91
CA LEU A 122 25.12 -20.50 8.91
C LEU A 122 25.83 -19.16 9.02
N LEU A 123 26.20 -18.77 10.23
CA LEU A 123 27.13 -17.69 10.49
C LEU A 123 28.40 -18.30 11.05
N ARG A 124 29.53 -17.99 10.42
CA ARG A 124 30.86 -18.45 10.85
C ARG A 124 31.66 -17.27 11.34
N ASP A 125 32.04 -17.25 12.62
CA ASP A 125 32.83 -16.16 13.18
C ASP A 125 34.31 -16.19 12.75
N ALA A 126 35.07 -15.20 13.20
CA ALA A 126 36.49 -15.06 12.85
C ALA A 126 37.37 -16.17 13.43
N ASP A 127 36.92 -16.83 14.50
CA ASP A 127 37.58 -17.98 15.12
C ASP A 127 37.22 -19.30 14.41
N GLY A 128 36.29 -19.24 13.46
CA GLY A 128 35.84 -20.36 12.64
C GLY A 128 34.69 -21.17 13.25
N ALA A 129 34.09 -20.71 14.35
CA ALA A 129 32.94 -21.37 14.94
C ALA A 129 31.66 -21.04 14.16
N TYR A 130 30.83 -22.06 13.93
CA TYR A 130 29.56 -21.92 13.25
C TYR A 130 28.43 -21.80 14.25
N GLN A 131 27.39 -21.07 13.84
CA GLN A 131 26.09 -21.06 14.48
C GLN A 131 24.99 -21.03 13.43
N ILE A 132 23.87 -21.69 13.72
CA ILE A 132 22.67 -21.64 12.89
C ILE A 132 22.05 -20.26 13.11
N SER A 133 21.83 -19.52 12.03
CA SER A 133 21.17 -18.22 12.08
C SER A 133 19.67 -18.35 11.83
N ASP A 134 19.29 -18.93 10.69
CA ASP A 134 17.90 -19.02 10.26
C ASP A 134 17.73 -20.03 9.10
N HIS A 135 16.50 -20.26 8.64
CA HIS A 135 16.20 -21.01 7.41
C HIS A 135 16.67 -20.27 6.16
N ASP A 136 17.17 -21.01 5.17
CA ASP A 136 17.38 -20.48 3.83
C ASP A 136 16.05 -20.41 3.08
N ARG A 137 15.62 -19.18 2.76
CA ARG A 137 14.35 -18.90 2.08
C ARG A 137 14.53 -18.56 0.61
N ALA A 138 15.74 -18.68 0.06
CA ALA A 138 16.03 -18.28 -1.32
C ALA A 138 15.11 -18.99 -2.33
N VAL A 139 14.98 -20.31 -2.25
CA VAL A 139 14.14 -21.10 -3.17
C VAL A 139 12.65 -20.75 -3.04
N PRO A 140 12.01 -20.78 -1.84
CA PRO A 140 10.62 -20.36 -1.68
C PRO A 140 10.33 -18.95 -2.19
N LEU A 141 11.23 -17.99 -1.96
CA LEU A 141 11.06 -16.61 -2.42
C LEU A 141 11.09 -16.51 -3.95
N TRP A 142 11.98 -17.26 -4.63
CA TRP A 142 11.98 -17.35 -6.09
C TRP A 142 10.71 -17.98 -6.64
N VAL A 143 10.15 -18.99 -5.96
CA VAL A 143 8.87 -19.60 -6.34
C VAL A 143 7.73 -18.59 -6.23
N PHE A 144 7.63 -17.84 -5.13
CA PHE A 144 6.62 -16.78 -4.98
C PHE A 144 6.80 -15.66 -6.01
N GLY A 145 8.04 -15.25 -6.27
CA GLY A 145 8.36 -14.24 -7.29
C GLY A 145 7.95 -14.70 -8.69
N ALA A 146 8.24 -15.95 -9.05
CA ALA A 146 7.83 -16.54 -10.33
C ALA A 146 6.31 -16.65 -10.44
N ALA A 147 5.63 -17.11 -9.39
CA ALA A 147 4.17 -17.19 -9.37
C ALA A 147 3.52 -15.81 -9.55
N PHE A 148 4.03 -14.78 -8.86
CA PHE A 148 3.59 -13.39 -9.03
C PHE A 148 3.80 -12.89 -10.45
N ALA A 149 5.01 -13.06 -11.01
CA ALA A 149 5.34 -12.63 -12.36
C ALA A 149 4.43 -13.31 -13.41
N LEU A 150 4.22 -14.62 -13.27
CA LEU A 150 3.33 -15.39 -14.16
C LEU A 150 1.89 -14.90 -14.08
N ALA A 151 1.37 -14.61 -12.88
CA ALA A 151 0.02 -14.07 -12.72
C ALA A 151 -0.13 -12.69 -13.39
N VAL A 152 0.85 -11.79 -13.20
CA VAL A 152 0.86 -10.46 -13.82
C VAL A 152 0.94 -10.55 -15.34
N ILE A 153 1.79 -11.42 -15.88
CA ILE A 153 1.91 -11.62 -17.34
C ILE A 153 0.66 -12.30 -17.89
N ALA A 154 0.06 -13.27 -17.19
CA ALA A 154 -1.16 -13.92 -17.63
C ALA A 154 -2.33 -12.94 -17.74
N PHE A 155 -2.48 -12.06 -16.74
CA PHE A 155 -3.55 -11.06 -16.71
C PHE A 155 -3.28 -9.88 -17.66
N GLY A 156 -2.07 -9.30 -17.59
CA GLY A 156 -1.69 -8.09 -18.31
C GLY A 156 -1.06 -8.31 -19.69
N ARG A 157 -0.67 -9.54 -20.04
CA ARG A 157 0.02 -9.91 -21.29
C ARG A 157 1.27 -9.05 -21.48
N TRP A 158 1.41 -8.38 -22.62
CA TRP A 158 2.53 -7.46 -22.88
C TRP A 158 2.57 -6.29 -21.88
N ARG A 159 1.41 -5.77 -21.46
CA ARG A 159 1.35 -4.72 -20.43
C ARG A 159 1.82 -5.23 -19.07
N GLY A 160 1.57 -6.51 -18.79
CA GLY A 160 2.09 -7.20 -17.61
C GLY A 160 3.62 -7.27 -17.63
N VAL A 161 4.22 -7.61 -18.77
CA VAL A 161 5.69 -7.61 -18.94
C VAL A 161 6.26 -6.21 -18.71
N THR A 162 5.69 -5.16 -19.33
CA THR A 162 6.18 -3.79 -19.13
C THR A 162 6.04 -3.31 -17.69
N ALA A 163 4.98 -3.75 -16.98
CA ALA A 163 4.81 -3.45 -15.56
C ALA A 163 5.91 -4.10 -14.70
N LEU A 164 6.29 -5.35 -14.98
CA LEU A 164 7.40 -6.02 -14.30
C LEU A 164 8.76 -5.37 -14.60
N VAL A 165 9.00 -4.94 -15.83
CA VAL A 165 10.22 -4.18 -16.17
C VAL A 165 10.22 -2.82 -15.44
N GLY A 166 9.06 -2.15 -15.38
CA GLY A 166 8.91 -0.92 -14.59
C GLY A 166 9.24 -1.14 -13.10
N LEU A 167 8.73 -2.21 -12.51
CA LEU A 167 9.05 -2.60 -11.13
C LEU A 167 10.56 -2.86 -10.94
N ALA A 168 11.19 -3.56 -11.89
CA ALA A 168 12.63 -3.79 -11.86
C ALA A 168 13.44 -2.48 -11.95
N VAL A 169 13.04 -1.54 -12.81
CA VAL A 169 13.66 -0.21 -12.91
C VAL A 169 13.54 0.56 -11.59
N THR A 170 12.38 0.49 -10.93
CA THR A 170 12.18 1.08 -9.59
C THR A 170 13.17 0.50 -8.59
N PHE A 171 13.28 -0.83 -8.50
CA PHE A 171 14.24 -1.47 -7.58
C PHE A 171 15.68 -1.13 -7.92
N VAL A 172 16.06 -1.10 -9.20
CA VAL A 172 17.41 -0.69 -9.61
C VAL A 172 17.70 0.72 -9.13
N LEU A 173 16.83 1.71 -9.39
CA LEU A 173 17.06 3.08 -8.93
C LEU A 173 17.08 3.21 -7.40
N LEU A 174 16.25 2.43 -6.68
CA LEU A 174 16.30 2.42 -5.21
C LEU A 174 17.62 1.84 -4.70
N LEU A 175 18.04 0.68 -5.21
CA LEU A 175 19.20 -0.07 -4.72
C LEU A 175 20.55 0.53 -5.19
N THR A 176 20.60 1.16 -6.37
CA THR A 176 21.86 1.68 -6.94
C THR A 176 22.01 3.20 -6.83
N PHE A 177 20.91 3.95 -6.61
CA PHE A 177 20.95 5.41 -6.51
C PHE A 177 20.45 5.91 -5.16
N VAL A 178 19.22 5.60 -4.75
CA VAL A 178 18.63 6.18 -3.54
C VAL A 178 19.34 5.71 -2.27
N ILE A 179 19.44 4.39 -2.07
CA ILE A 179 20.07 3.84 -0.86
C ILE A 179 21.56 4.21 -0.79
N PRO A 180 22.39 3.97 -1.83
CA PRO A 180 23.81 4.30 -1.71
C PRO A 180 24.04 5.81 -1.59
N GLY A 181 23.23 6.65 -2.28
CA GLY A 181 23.33 8.09 -2.13
C GLY A 181 23.08 8.57 -0.69
N ILE A 182 22.10 7.99 0.00
CA ILE A 182 21.84 8.27 1.42
C ILE A 182 23.01 7.79 2.29
N LEU A 183 23.53 6.58 2.03
CA LEU A 183 24.66 6.01 2.80
C LEU A 183 25.97 6.80 2.62
N GLU A 184 26.16 7.47 1.47
CA GLU A 184 27.28 8.39 1.23
C GLU A 184 27.07 9.77 1.90
N GLY A 185 26.00 9.96 2.67
CA GLY A 185 25.72 11.19 3.42
C GLY A 185 25.08 12.31 2.60
N ARG A 186 24.54 12.01 1.40
CA ARG A 186 23.77 13.00 0.65
C ARG A 186 22.45 13.30 1.38
N PRO A 187 21.89 14.53 1.26
CA PRO A 187 20.63 14.89 1.91
C PRO A 187 19.49 13.94 1.47
N PRO A 188 18.89 13.13 2.37
CA PRO A 188 17.96 12.07 1.96
C PRO A 188 16.71 12.61 1.24
N MET A 189 16.22 13.77 1.65
CA MET A 189 15.10 14.45 1.00
C MET A 189 15.38 14.75 -0.47
N LEU A 190 16.58 15.29 -0.80
CA LEU A 190 16.93 15.62 -2.18
C LEU A 190 17.10 14.36 -3.03
N VAL A 191 17.76 13.34 -2.48
CA VAL A 191 17.94 12.05 -3.15
C VAL A 191 16.57 11.42 -3.45
N ALA A 192 15.63 11.48 -2.50
CA ALA A 192 14.28 10.96 -2.68
C ALA A 192 13.48 11.73 -3.74
N ILE A 193 13.56 13.06 -3.79
CA ILE A 193 12.87 13.86 -4.83
C ILE A 193 13.39 13.51 -6.23
N VAL A 194 14.72 13.44 -6.38
CA VAL A 194 15.35 13.11 -7.67
C VAL A 194 15.07 11.67 -8.06
N GLY A 195 15.19 10.74 -7.10
CA GLY A 195 14.89 9.32 -7.29
C GLY A 195 13.43 9.10 -7.66
N ALA A 196 12.50 9.74 -6.96
CA ALA A 196 11.08 9.66 -7.26
C ALA A 196 10.76 10.22 -8.66
N ALA A 197 11.31 11.38 -9.01
CA ALA A 197 11.14 11.95 -10.35
C ALA A 197 11.71 11.04 -11.44
N ALA A 198 12.88 10.43 -11.22
CA ALA A 198 13.51 9.53 -12.17
C ALA A 198 12.71 8.22 -12.34
N ILE A 199 12.28 7.60 -11.24
CA ILE A 199 11.44 6.40 -11.23
C ILE A 199 10.15 6.69 -11.99
N MET A 200 9.45 7.77 -11.62
CA MET A 200 8.19 8.18 -12.23
C MET A 200 8.34 8.42 -13.75
N LEU A 201 9.31 9.23 -14.18
CA LEU A 201 9.55 9.50 -15.60
C LEU A 201 9.90 8.22 -16.37
N ALA A 202 10.76 7.36 -15.82
CA ALA A 202 11.14 6.12 -16.48
C ALA A 202 9.95 5.14 -16.57
N VAL A 203 9.27 4.90 -15.45
CA VAL A 203 8.24 3.87 -15.32
C VAL A 203 6.96 4.26 -16.05
N LEU A 204 6.45 5.49 -15.93
CA LEU A 204 5.22 5.87 -16.61
C LEU A 204 5.36 5.79 -18.14
N TYR A 205 6.45 6.30 -18.70
CA TYR A 205 6.65 6.24 -20.16
C TYR A 205 6.97 4.83 -20.65
N LEU A 206 7.62 3.99 -19.84
CA LEU A 206 7.85 2.59 -20.16
C LEU A 206 6.54 1.78 -20.18
N THR A 207 5.66 2.01 -19.20
CA THR A 207 4.45 1.20 -19.00
C THR A 207 3.26 1.67 -19.84
N HIS A 208 3.09 2.99 -20.00
CA HIS A 208 1.94 3.59 -20.68
C HIS A 208 2.29 4.13 -22.07
N GLY A 209 3.58 4.20 -22.41
CA GLY A 209 4.05 4.75 -23.66
C GLY A 209 3.99 6.29 -23.70
N PHE A 210 4.55 6.85 -24.78
CA PHE A 210 4.54 8.29 -25.02
C PHE A 210 3.18 8.73 -25.52
N SER A 211 2.40 9.31 -24.63
CA SER A 211 1.09 9.86 -24.97
C SER A 211 0.81 11.15 -24.21
N PRO A 212 -0.05 12.02 -24.76
CA PRO A 212 -0.60 13.17 -24.05
C PRO A 212 -1.14 12.88 -22.65
N THR A 213 -1.83 11.74 -22.50
CA THR A 213 -2.45 11.35 -21.23
C THR A 213 -1.38 10.93 -20.24
N THR A 214 -0.34 10.20 -20.69
CA THR A 214 0.85 9.89 -19.88
C THR A 214 1.54 11.18 -19.43
N SER A 215 1.73 12.15 -20.33
CA SER A 215 2.36 13.44 -20.01
C SER A 215 1.56 14.24 -18.98
N VAL A 216 0.23 14.24 -19.07
CA VAL A 216 -0.63 14.88 -18.07
C VAL A 216 -0.57 14.15 -16.73
N ALA A 217 -0.56 12.81 -16.73
CA ALA A 217 -0.39 12.02 -15.52
C ALA A 217 0.93 12.34 -14.81
N VAL A 218 2.05 12.40 -15.56
CA VAL A 218 3.36 12.81 -15.04
C VAL A 218 3.30 14.19 -14.36
N LEU A 219 2.70 15.19 -15.02
CA LEU A 219 2.56 16.54 -14.44
C LEU A 219 1.65 16.54 -13.19
N GLY A 220 0.60 15.71 -13.20
CA GLY A 220 -0.26 15.46 -12.06
C GLY A 220 0.52 14.88 -10.89
N THR A 221 1.26 13.79 -11.09
CA THR A 221 2.09 13.16 -10.06
C THR A 221 3.10 14.15 -9.49
N LEU A 222 3.83 14.88 -10.33
CA LEU A 222 4.84 15.84 -9.85
C LEU A 222 4.23 16.95 -8.99
N SER A 223 3.10 17.50 -9.44
CA SER A 223 2.41 18.57 -8.72
C SER A 223 1.91 18.08 -7.37
N SER A 224 1.33 16.88 -7.32
CA SER A 224 0.86 16.26 -6.09
C SER A 224 1.98 15.84 -5.17
N LEU A 225 3.06 15.24 -5.70
CA LEU A 225 4.23 14.83 -4.94
C LEU A 225 4.95 16.04 -4.33
N THR A 226 5.04 17.14 -5.07
CA THR A 226 5.57 18.42 -4.57
C THR A 226 4.72 18.93 -3.40
N LEU A 227 3.39 18.92 -3.56
CA LEU A 227 2.47 19.28 -2.48
C LEU A 227 2.63 18.36 -1.26
N THR A 228 2.71 17.04 -1.47
CA THR A 228 2.97 16.06 -0.40
C THR A 228 4.25 16.39 0.33
N GLY A 229 5.36 16.62 -0.39
CA GLY A 229 6.65 16.96 0.23
C GLY A 229 6.60 18.25 1.06
N LEU A 230 5.90 19.29 0.56
CA LEU A 230 5.70 20.54 1.31
C LEU A 230 4.85 20.33 2.57
N LEU A 231 3.76 19.58 2.45
CA LEU A 231 2.92 19.21 3.59
C LEU A 231 3.69 18.36 4.61
N SER A 232 4.54 17.43 4.15
CA SER A 232 5.36 16.58 5.01
C SER A 232 6.36 17.42 5.78
N TYR A 233 7.10 18.29 5.09
CA TYR A 233 8.08 19.17 5.72
C TYR A 233 7.43 20.05 6.81
N GLY A 234 6.28 20.66 6.49
CA GLY A 234 5.53 21.47 7.45
C GLY A 234 4.98 20.67 8.64
N ALA A 235 4.38 19.51 8.38
CA ALA A 235 3.77 18.68 9.41
C ALA A 235 4.81 18.10 10.38
N LEU A 236 5.96 17.63 9.87
CA LEU A 236 7.04 17.11 10.71
C LEU A 236 7.65 18.21 11.57
N GLY A 237 7.88 19.40 11.01
CA GLY A 237 8.35 20.55 11.78
C GLY A 237 7.36 20.99 12.86
N PHE A 238 6.06 21.01 12.54
CA PHE A 238 5.00 21.37 13.49
C PHE A 238 4.86 20.35 14.62
N ALA A 239 4.92 19.06 14.29
CA ALA A 239 4.84 17.95 15.25
C ALA A 239 6.17 17.67 15.97
N ARG A 240 7.27 18.35 15.60
CA ARG A 240 8.63 18.16 16.13
C ARG A 240 9.12 16.72 16.03
N LEU A 241 8.86 16.08 14.89
CA LEU A 241 9.28 14.70 14.61
C LEU A 241 10.69 14.68 14.01
N ASN A 242 11.58 13.88 14.58
CA ASN A 242 12.98 13.76 14.18
C ASN A 242 13.28 12.49 13.34
N GLY A 243 12.30 11.62 13.11
CA GLY A 243 12.46 10.41 12.29
C GLY A 243 13.05 9.18 12.99
N VAL A 244 13.39 9.26 14.28
CA VAL A 244 13.94 8.12 15.05
C VAL A 244 12.83 7.52 15.91
N THR A 245 12.18 6.47 15.39
CA THR A 245 11.01 5.84 16.04
C THR A 245 11.09 4.32 16.18
N ASP A 246 12.11 3.70 15.61
CA ASP A 246 12.33 2.26 15.71
C ASP A 246 13.83 1.95 15.85
N ASP A 247 14.13 0.70 16.21
CA ASP A 247 15.51 0.25 16.47
C ASP A 247 16.39 0.34 15.22
N SER A 248 15.82 0.24 14.01
CA SER A 248 16.57 0.34 12.77
C SER A 248 16.99 1.79 12.52
N ALA A 249 16.07 2.74 12.69
CA ALA A 249 16.35 4.16 12.59
C ALA A 249 17.36 4.60 13.67
N LEU A 250 17.23 4.09 14.89
CA LEU A 250 18.18 4.36 15.98
C LEU A 250 19.57 3.78 15.68
N ALA A 251 19.65 2.55 15.19
CA ALA A 251 20.93 1.94 14.81
C ALA A 251 21.62 2.73 13.69
N LEU A 252 20.85 3.23 12.71
CA LEU A 252 21.37 4.10 11.66
C LEU A 252 21.90 5.43 12.20
N ASP A 253 21.12 6.10 13.06
CA ASP A 253 21.51 7.38 13.70
C ASP A 253 22.81 7.24 14.51
N MET A 254 22.99 6.11 15.20
CA MET A 254 24.20 5.82 15.96
C MET A 254 25.39 5.40 15.10
N SER A 255 25.16 4.82 13.93
CA SER A 255 26.21 4.23 13.09
C SER A 255 26.71 5.16 11.99
N LEU A 256 25.85 6.06 11.51
CA LEU A 256 26.12 6.93 10.36
C LEU A 256 25.57 8.33 10.62
N PRO A 257 26.25 9.40 10.18
CA PRO A 257 25.77 10.77 10.29
C PRO A 257 24.69 11.08 9.24
N ILE A 258 23.55 10.39 9.34
CA ILE A 258 22.41 10.53 8.42
C ILE A 258 21.36 11.46 9.05
N ASP A 259 20.81 12.37 8.24
CA ASP A 259 19.64 13.15 8.63
C ASP A 259 18.39 12.25 8.69
N THR A 260 18.05 11.76 9.89
CA THR A 260 16.91 10.86 10.13
C THR A 260 15.56 11.52 9.86
N GLN A 261 15.46 12.84 10.09
CA GLN A 261 14.25 13.58 9.74
C GLN A 261 14.11 13.65 8.21
N GLY A 262 15.21 13.93 7.51
CA GLY A 262 15.28 13.84 6.06
C GLY A 262 14.95 12.45 5.53
N LEU A 263 15.38 11.38 6.22
CA LEU A 263 15.06 9.99 5.88
C LEU A 263 13.55 9.71 6.04
N LEU A 264 12.92 10.25 7.08
CA LEU A 264 11.47 10.19 7.22
C LEU A 264 10.77 10.90 6.05
N LEU A 265 11.18 12.12 5.68
CA LEU A 265 10.63 12.81 4.50
C LEU A 265 10.82 11.98 3.22
N ALA A 266 12.01 11.41 3.04
CA ALA A 266 12.31 10.55 1.91
C ALA A 266 11.37 9.34 1.84
N SER A 267 11.12 8.67 2.98
CA SER A 267 10.18 7.55 3.05
C SER A 267 8.75 7.95 2.68
N ILE A 268 8.29 9.15 3.09
CA ILE A 268 6.96 9.65 2.74
C ILE A 268 6.85 9.93 1.23
N ILE A 269 7.88 10.55 0.64
CA ILE A 269 7.90 10.87 -0.80
C ILE A 269 7.93 9.59 -1.65
N ILE A 270 8.84 8.67 -1.36
CA ILE A 270 8.97 7.40 -2.10
C ILE A 270 7.71 6.53 -1.91
N GLY A 271 7.19 6.45 -0.68
CA GLY A 271 5.95 5.72 -0.40
C GLY A 271 4.73 6.30 -1.10
N ALA A 272 4.62 7.63 -1.16
CA ALA A 272 3.51 8.31 -1.85
C ALA A 272 3.56 8.14 -3.36
N LEU A 273 4.76 8.09 -3.97
CA LEU A 273 4.92 7.98 -5.42
C LEU A 273 4.15 6.78 -6.00
N GLY A 274 4.29 5.60 -5.40
CA GLY A 274 3.68 4.38 -5.94
C GLY A 274 2.16 4.45 -6.05
N VAL A 275 1.50 5.06 -5.06
CA VAL A 275 0.04 5.25 -5.08
C VAL A 275 -0.37 6.41 -5.98
N LEU A 276 0.43 7.48 -6.02
CA LEU A 276 0.15 8.66 -6.84
C LEU A 276 0.20 8.32 -8.34
N ASP A 277 1.12 7.47 -8.78
CA ASP A 277 1.22 7.07 -10.18
C ASP A 277 -0.04 6.35 -10.67
N ASP A 278 -0.60 5.44 -9.86
CA ASP A 278 -1.86 4.76 -10.19
C ASP A 278 -3.03 5.73 -10.29
N VAL A 279 -3.18 6.63 -9.30
CA VAL A 279 -4.29 7.58 -9.27
C VAL A 279 -4.21 8.58 -10.42
N THR A 280 -3.06 9.18 -10.67
CA THR A 280 -2.93 10.22 -11.70
C THR A 280 -3.09 9.63 -13.11
N VAL A 281 -2.54 8.45 -13.38
CA VAL A 281 -2.73 7.75 -14.65
C VAL A 281 -4.20 7.41 -14.84
N THR A 282 -4.83 6.78 -13.85
CA THR A 282 -6.25 6.40 -13.92
C THR A 282 -7.14 7.62 -14.13
N GLN A 283 -6.85 8.74 -13.45
CA GLN A 283 -7.60 9.99 -13.65
C GLN A 283 -7.37 10.60 -15.03
N ALA A 284 -6.13 10.66 -15.51
CA ALA A 284 -5.83 11.20 -16.84
C ALA A 284 -6.51 10.39 -17.95
N VAL A 285 -6.50 9.06 -17.84
CA VAL A 285 -7.21 8.15 -18.75
C VAL A 285 -8.71 8.35 -18.65
N THR A 286 -9.28 8.43 -17.44
CA THR A 286 -10.72 8.66 -17.23
C THR A 286 -11.19 9.95 -17.92
N VAL A 287 -10.43 11.04 -17.77
CA VAL A 287 -10.76 12.32 -18.41
C VAL A 287 -10.66 12.22 -19.93
N ALA A 288 -9.65 11.52 -20.44
CA ALA A 288 -9.48 11.33 -21.88
C ALA A 288 -10.63 10.52 -22.49
N GLU A 289 -11.04 9.43 -21.84
CA GLU A 289 -12.17 8.61 -22.28
C GLU A 289 -13.50 9.35 -22.20
N LEU A 290 -13.74 10.15 -21.16
CA LEU A 290 -14.93 11.01 -21.08
C LEU A 290 -14.95 12.09 -22.17
N ALA A 291 -13.81 12.70 -22.46
CA ALA A 291 -13.70 13.69 -23.53
C ALA A 291 -13.91 13.07 -24.92
N HIS A 292 -13.47 11.83 -25.10
CA HIS A 292 -13.73 11.04 -26.30
C HIS A 292 -15.20 10.66 -26.46
N ALA A 293 -15.82 10.18 -25.39
CA ALA A 293 -17.21 9.77 -25.39
C ALA A 293 -18.16 10.93 -25.69
N ASN A 294 -17.82 12.15 -25.24
CA ASN A 294 -18.59 13.35 -25.55
C ASN A 294 -17.71 14.57 -25.88
N PRO A 295 -17.38 14.78 -27.17
CA PRO A 295 -16.56 15.90 -27.62
C PRO A 295 -17.16 17.30 -27.36
N SER A 296 -18.47 17.38 -27.06
CA SER A 296 -19.15 18.65 -26.75
C SER A 296 -18.94 19.13 -25.31
N TYR A 297 -18.30 18.32 -24.45
CA TYR A 297 -17.98 18.71 -23.10
C TYR A 297 -16.94 19.84 -23.09
N GLY A 298 -17.36 21.03 -22.64
CA GLY A 298 -16.46 22.09 -22.21
C GLY A 298 -15.80 21.76 -20.87
N PHE A 299 -14.78 22.55 -20.50
CA PHE A 299 -13.91 22.31 -19.35
C PHE A 299 -14.66 21.99 -18.06
N ALA A 300 -15.63 22.84 -17.67
CA ALA A 300 -16.35 22.67 -16.42
C ALA A 300 -17.19 21.38 -16.36
N ARG A 301 -17.82 20.98 -17.48
CA ARG A 301 -18.61 19.74 -17.54
C ARG A 301 -17.71 18.51 -17.48
N LEU A 302 -16.60 18.53 -18.21
CA LEU A 302 -15.62 17.45 -18.21
C LEU A 302 -14.97 17.29 -16.83
N TYR A 303 -14.54 18.39 -16.21
CA TYR A 303 -13.96 18.41 -14.87
C TYR A 303 -14.95 17.84 -13.84
N ARG A 304 -16.19 18.32 -13.79
CA ARG A 304 -17.20 17.83 -12.84
C ARG A 304 -17.50 16.35 -13.03
N ALA A 305 -17.61 15.89 -14.28
CA ALA A 305 -17.89 14.49 -14.60
C ALA A 305 -16.74 13.57 -14.14
N ALA A 306 -15.50 13.90 -14.51
CA ALA A 306 -14.32 13.14 -14.11
C ALA A 306 -14.08 13.20 -12.59
N ALA A 307 -14.23 14.38 -11.96
CA ALA A 307 -14.03 14.54 -10.52
C ALA A 307 -15.03 13.71 -9.69
N ARG A 308 -16.26 13.46 -10.18
CA ARG A 308 -17.19 12.54 -9.51
C ARG A 308 -16.65 11.11 -9.46
N ILE A 309 -16.08 10.63 -10.58
CA ILE A 309 -15.45 9.30 -10.65
C ILE A 309 -14.20 9.27 -9.76
N GLY A 310 -13.36 10.30 -9.85
CA GLY A 310 -12.14 10.41 -9.04
C GLY A 310 -12.41 10.44 -7.54
N ARG A 311 -13.45 11.16 -7.06
CA ARG A 311 -13.86 11.13 -5.65
C ARG A 311 -14.28 9.74 -5.18
N ALA A 312 -15.05 9.01 -6.00
CA ALA A 312 -15.45 7.65 -5.67
C ALA A 312 -14.23 6.71 -5.59
N HIS A 313 -13.29 6.84 -6.53
CA HIS A 313 -12.04 6.08 -6.50
C HIS A 313 -11.21 6.37 -5.25
N ILE A 314 -10.99 7.65 -4.92
CA ILE A 314 -10.20 8.05 -3.75
C ILE A 314 -10.83 7.60 -2.44
N ALA A 315 -12.15 7.66 -2.29
CA ALA A 315 -12.81 7.14 -1.10
C ALA A 315 -12.46 5.66 -0.85
N SER A 316 -12.41 4.85 -1.92
CA SER A 316 -11.98 3.45 -1.82
C SER A 316 -10.48 3.32 -1.50
N VAL A 317 -9.62 4.07 -2.20
CA VAL A 317 -8.16 4.00 -2.02
C VAL A 317 -7.75 4.40 -0.59
N ILE A 318 -8.37 5.44 -0.03
CA ILE A 318 -8.12 5.88 1.35
C ILE A 318 -8.39 4.74 2.34
N ASN A 319 -9.55 4.09 2.23
CA ASN A 319 -9.92 2.98 3.11
C ASN A 319 -8.91 1.82 2.99
N THR A 320 -8.51 1.48 1.77
CA THR A 320 -7.51 0.43 1.53
C THR A 320 -6.16 0.77 2.17
N ILE A 321 -5.69 2.01 2.03
CA ILE A 321 -4.41 2.45 2.59
C ILE A 321 -4.45 2.44 4.12
N ILE A 322 -5.51 2.98 4.73
CA ILE A 322 -5.66 3.00 6.18
C ILE A 322 -5.69 1.57 6.74
N LEU A 323 -6.45 0.67 6.10
CA LEU A 323 -6.51 -0.73 6.53
C LEU A 323 -5.16 -1.45 6.35
N ALA A 324 -4.41 -1.16 5.29
CA ALA A 324 -3.08 -1.71 5.07
C ALA A 324 -2.09 -1.27 6.15
N TYR A 325 -2.06 0.02 6.50
CA TYR A 325 -1.23 0.54 7.59
C TYR A 325 -1.64 -0.01 8.95
N ALA A 326 -2.95 -0.06 9.24
CA ALA A 326 -3.44 -0.69 10.47
C ALA A 326 -3.05 -2.17 10.55
N GLY A 327 -3.14 -2.89 9.43
CA GLY A 327 -2.71 -4.28 9.28
C GLY A 327 -1.23 -4.49 9.55
N ALA A 328 -0.37 -3.66 8.95
CA ALA A 328 1.08 -3.71 9.18
C ALA A 328 1.46 -3.34 10.63
N SER A 329 0.68 -2.46 11.26
CA SER A 329 0.90 -2.01 12.65
C SER A 329 0.20 -2.87 13.70
N LEU A 330 -0.44 -4.00 13.33
CA LEU A 330 -1.17 -4.86 14.28
C LEU A 330 -0.36 -5.26 15.52
N PRO A 331 0.93 -5.68 15.42
CA PRO A 331 1.72 -6.02 16.60
C PRO A 331 1.87 -4.86 17.58
N LEU A 332 2.09 -3.64 17.07
CA LEU A 332 2.18 -2.43 17.89
C LEU A 332 0.84 -2.08 18.54
N LEU A 333 -0.26 -2.19 17.79
CA LEU A 333 -1.61 -1.98 18.32
C LEU A 333 -1.94 -2.96 19.45
N LEU A 334 -1.55 -4.23 19.30
CA LEU A 334 -1.71 -5.26 20.34
C LEU A 334 -0.84 -4.97 21.57
N LEU A 335 0.41 -4.56 21.38
CA LEU A 335 1.32 -4.21 22.47
C LEU A 335 0.73 -3.10 23.35
N PHE A 336 0.16 -2.06 22.75
CA PHE A 336 -0.50 -1.00 23.50
C PHE A 336 -1.83 -1.43 24.12
N SER A 337 -2.58 -2.32 23.47
CA SER A 337 -3.81 -2.88 24.04
C SER A 337 -3.55 -3.66 25.33
N ILE A 338 -2.38 -4.28 25.48
CA ILE A 338 -2.00 -5.01 26.70
C ILE A 338 -1.58 -4.05 27.81
N GLY A 339 -0.98 -2.90 27.46
CA GLY A 339 -0.48 -1.93 28.43
C GLY A 339 -1.55 -1.09 29.14
N GLU A 340 -2.84 -1.28 28.84
CA GLU A 340 -3.99 -0.52 29.37
C GLU A 340 -3.81 1.02 29.36
N GLN A 341 -2.97 1.55 28.48
CA GLN A 341 -2.71 2.98 28.42
C GLN A 341 -3.86 3.75 27.75
N PRO A 342 -4.17 4.99 28.20
CA PRO A 342 -5.15 5.83 27.53
C PRO A 342 -4.77 6.04 26.06
N LEU A 343 -5.74 5.91 25.15
CA LEU A 343 -5.50 6.07 23.71
C LEU A 343 -4.83 7.41 23.35
N GLY A 344 -5.16 8.48 24.09
CA GLY A 344 -4.54 9.79 23.89
C GLY A 344 -3.03 9.81 24.15
N GLU A 345 -2.56 9.06 25.15
CA GLU A 345 -1.13 8.96 25.47
C GLU A 345 -0.39 8.12 24.41
N VAL A 346 -1.00 7.01 23.99
CA VAL A 346 -0.47 6.15 22.93
C VAL A 346 -0.32 6.93 21.62
N MET A 347 -1.34 7.69 21.23
CA MET A 347 -1.31 8.52 20.00
C MET A 347 -0.25 9.62 20.05
N ALA A 348 0.10 10.11 21.24
CA ALA A 348 1.11 11.14 21.43
C ALA A 348 2.55 10.58 21.48
N THR A 349 2.72 9.26 21.50
CA THR A 349 4.07 8.66 21.42
C THR A 349 4.72 8.98 20.07
N PRO A 350 6.04 9.23 20.00
CA PRO A 350 6.71 9.56 18.74
C PRO A 350 6.48 8.54 17.62
N VAL A 351 6.45 7.24 17.97
CA VAL A 351 6.22 6.14 17.03
C VAL A 351 4.86 6.28 16.36
N ILE A 352 3.79 6.42 17.14
CA ILE A 352 2.43 6.48 16.61
C ILE A 352 2.14 7.84 15.98
N ALA A 353 2.61 8.93 16.59
CA ALA A 353 2.46 10.27 16.04
C ALA A 353 3.10 10.38 14.65
N GLN A 354 4.29 9.80 14.46
CA GLN A 354 4.96 9.76 13.16
C GLN A 354 4.14 8.98 12.12
N GLU A 355 3.61 7.82 12.48
CA GLU A 355 2.76 7.01 11.59
C GLU A 355 1.47 7.72 11.18
N ILE A 356 0.83 8.39 12.13
CA ILE A 356 -0.37 9.20 11.87
C ILE A 356 -0.02 10.35 10.92
N VAL A 357 1.04 11.11 11.20
CA VAL A 357 1.44 12.24 10.36
C VAL A 357 1.82 11.77 8.95
N ARG A 358 2.59 10.69 8.83
CA ARG A 358 2.93 10.05 7.55
C ARG A 358 1.68 9.65 6.76
N SER A 359 0.74 8.97 7.41
CA SER A 359 -0.51 8.49 6.80
C SER A 359 -1.41 9.64 6.37
N VAL A 360 -1.59 10.66 7.22
CA VAL A 360 -2.42 11.84 6.94
C VAL A 360 -1.85 12.63 5.78
N VAL A 361 -0.55 12.96 5.81
CA VAL A 361 0.08 13.76 4.76
C VAL A 361 0.09 13.01 3.42
N GLY A 362 0.43 11.71 3.43
CA GLY A 362 0.35 10.88 2.23
C GLY A 362 -1.05 10.87 1.63
N THR A 363 -2.07 10.75 2.48
CA THR A 363 -3.48 10.77 2.06
C THR A 363 -3.93 12.14 1.53
N LEU A 364 -3.49 13.24 2.14
CA LEU A 364 -3.79 14.59 1.65
C LEU A 364 -3.17 14.83 0.26
N GLY A 365 -1.93 14.36 0.06
CA GLY A 365 -1.27 14.37 -1.25
C GLY A 365 -2.07 13.61 -2.31
N LEU A 366 -2.57 12.43 -1.94
CA LEU A 366 -3.42 11.60 -2.78
C LEU A 366 -4.77 12.27 -3.12
N ILE A 367 -5.43 12.86 -2.12
CA ILE A 367 -6.69 13.60 -2.31
C ILE A 367 -6.48 14.76 -3.29
N ALA A 368 -5.35 15.47 -3.20
CA ALA A 368 -5.03 16.56 -4.10
C ALA A 368 -4.70 16.10 -5.53
N ALA A 369 -4.24 14.86 -5.73
CA ALA A 369 -3.91 14.32 -7.04
C ALA A 369 -5.09 14.25 -8.01
N VAL A 370 -6.29 13.95 -7.50
CA VAL A 370 -7.49 13.91 -8.34
C VAL A 370 -7.84 15.27 -8.93
N PRO A 371 -8.11 16.33 -8.15
CA PRO A 371 -8.49 17.62 -8.72
C PRO A 371 -7.38 18.22 -9.59
N ILE A 372 -6.11 18.09 -9.19
CA ILE A 372 -4.97 18.59 -9.98
C ILE A 372 -4.92 17.91 -11.34
N THR A 373 -4.89 16.58 -11.35
CA THR A 373 -4.78 15.81 -12.60
C THR A 373 -6.02 15.98 -13.48
N THR A 374 -7.21 16.02 -12.87
CA THR A 374 -8.47 16.25 -13.58
C THR A 374 -8.48 17.62 -14.25
N ALA A 375 -8.00 18.68 -13.57
CA ALA A 375 -7.91 20.01 -14.15
C ALA A 375 -6.92 20.04 -15.32
N LEU A 376 -5.72 19.48 -15.15
CA LEU A 376 -4.71 19.41 -16.22
C LEU A 376 -5.22 18.62 -17.44
N ALA A 377 -5.85 17.47 -17.21
CA ALA A 377 -6.41 16.64 -18.28
C ALA A 377 -7.59 17.32 -18.97
N ALA A 378 -8.49 17.96 -18.22
CA ALA A 378 -9.64 18.65 -18.81
C ALA A 378 -9.20 19.86 -19.64
N LEU A 379 -8.24 20.67 -19.15
CA LEU A 379 -7.69 21.81 -19.89
C LEU A 379 -7.04 21.39 -21.21
N THR A 380 -6.31 20.27 -21.21
CA THR A 380 -5.64 19.76 -22.41
C THR A 380 -6.62 19.13 -23.40
N ALA A 381 -7.71 18.53 -22.91
CA ALA A 381 -8.77 17.95 -23.73
C ALA A 381 -9.70 19.00 -24.36
N THR A 382 -10.14 20.02 -23.63
CA THR A 382 -11.18 20.96 -24.11
C THR A 382 -10.67 22.04 -25.05
N ARG A 383 -9.35 22.29 -25.09
CA ARG A 383 -8.70 23.11 -26.15
C ARG A 383 -8.82 22.48 -27.56
N ARG A 384 -9.46 21.32 -27.70
CA ARG A 384 -9.80 20.67 -28.99
C ARG A 384 -11.16 21.06 -29.56
N SER A 385 -12.13 21.48 -28.74
CA SER A 385 -13.54 21.60 -29.15
C SER A 385 -13.92 22.98 -29.71
N GLU A 386 -12.97 23.91 -29.87
CA GLU A 386 -13.21 25.11 -30.69
C GLU A 386 -13.16 24.72 -32.17
N PRO A 387 -14.28 24.81 -32.92
CA PRO A 387 -14.25 24.59 -34.36
C PRO A 387 -13.35 25.65 -35.02
N PRO A 388 -12.73 25.36 -36.17
CA PRO A 388 -12.11 26.41 -36.96
C PRO A 388 -13.19 27.44 -37.31
N ALA A 389 -12.99 28.69 -36.91
CA ALA A 389 -13.79 29.82 -37.39
C ALA A 389 -13.55 29.94 -38.91
N GLY A 390 -14.46 29.38 -39.70
CA GLY A 390 -14.36 29.43 -41.16
C GLY A 390 -15.01 28.26 -41.88
N GLN A 391 -16.32 28.09 -41.71
CA GLN A 391 -17.17 27.54 -42.76
C GLN A 391 -18.51 28.29 -42.67
N ASP A 392 -18.65 29.27 -43.57
CA ASP A 392 -19.93 29.89 -43.93
C ASP A 392 -20.81 28.79 -44.54
N ASP A 393 -21.50 28.04 -43.68
CA ASP A 393 -22.66 27.27 -44.13
C ASP A 393 -23.80 28.28 -44.31
N GLY A 394 -24.05 28.62 -45.57
CA GLY A 394 -25.15 29.47 -46.00
C GLY A 394 -26.49 29.01 -45.41
N PRO A 395 -27.50 29.91 -45.35
CA PRO A 395 -28.73 29.65 -44.61
C PRO A 395 -29.42 28.37 -45.10
N PRO A 396 -29.95 27.53 -44.18
CA PRO A 396 -30.53 26.26 -44.57
C PRO A 396 -31.73 26.46 -45.50
N PRO A 397 -31.95 25.55 -46.47
CA PRO A 397 -33.06 25.69 -47.42
C PRO A 397 -34.40 25.63 -46.66
N ARG A 398 -35.24 26.63 -46.91
CA ARG A 398 -36.61 26.71 -46.38
C ARG A 398 -37.40 25.48 -46.85
N ARG A 399 -37.88 24.67 -45.91
CA ARG A 399 -38.84 23.58 -46.21
C ARG A 399 -40.18 24.18 -46.67
N PRO A 400 -40.89 23.56 -47.63
CA PRO A 400 -42.23 23.99 -48.01
C PRO A 400 -43.19 23.77 -46.85
N SER A 401 -44.03 24.76 -46.59
CA SER A 401 -45.11 24.70 -45.61
C SER A 401 -46.22 23.79 -46.12
N ASP A 402 -46.32 22.57 -45.58
CA ASP A 402 -47.52 21.75 -45.72
C ASP A 402 -48.48 22.02 -44.55
N ALA A 403 -49.48 22.83 -44.86
CA ALA A 403 -50.70 22.91 -44.10
C ALA A 403 -51.53 21.64 -44.33
N ARG A 404 -51.76 20.81 -43.30
CA ARG A 404 -53.10 20.36 -42.86
C ARG A 404 -53.07 19.18 -41.87
N ARG A 405 -54.03 19.31 -40.94
CA ARG A 405 -54.80 18.26 -40.24
C ARG A 405 -54.18 17.53 -39.05
N SER A 406 -54.58 18.06 -37.90
CA SER A 406 -55.14 17.34 -36.75
C SER A 406 -55.48 15.86 -36.97
N ARG A 407 -54.88 15.01 -36.13
CA ARG A 407 -55.60 13.97 -35.39
C ARG A 407 -54.80 13.59 -34.14
N ARG A 408 -55.42 13.86 -32.99
CA ARG A 408 -55.09 13.38 -31.65
C ARG A 408 -55.01 11.85 -31.70
N ARG A 409 -53.92 11.27 -31.21
CA ARG A 409 -53.85 9.87 -30.79
C ARG A 409 -53.06 9.83 -29.49
N GLU A 410 -53.75 9.49 -28.40
CA GLU A 410 -53.13 9.12 -27.13
C GLU A 410 -52.23 7.88 -27.34
N GLU A 411 -51.00 7.97 -26.82
CA GLU A 411 -50.10 6.83 -26.57
C GLU A 411 -49.70 6.84 -25.08
N PRO A 412 -49.52 5.66 -24.46
CA PRO A 412 -49.34 5.51 -23.01
C PRO A 412 -47.90 5.87 -22.58
N PRO A 413 -47.65 6.18 -21.29
CA PRO A 413 -46.32 6.61 -20.85
C PRO A 413 -45.35 5.42 -20.82
N HIS A 414 -44.19 5.63 -21.43
CA HIS A 414 -42.99 4.81 -21.29
C HIS A 414 -42.28 5.20 -19.99
N ASP A 415 -42.02 4.22 -19.14
CA ASP A 415 -41.09 4.31 -17.99
C ASP A 415 -39.66 4.45 -18.53
N ASP A 416 -39.03 5.62 -18.36
CA ASP A 416 -37.58 5.82 -18.53
C ASP A 416 -37.12 7.04 -17.69
N ASP A 417 -37.36 7.01 -16.38
CA ASP A 417 -36.73 7.93 -15.42
C ASP A 417 -35.63 7.20 -14.63
N PHE A 418 -34.54 6.81 -15.31
CA PHE A 418 -33.30 6.36 -14.66
C PHE A 418 -32.24 7.49 -14.56
N PHE A 419 -32.51 8.66 -15.16
CA PHE A 419 -31.60 9.81 -15.13
C PHE A 419 -32.33 11.13 -14.82
N ALA A 420 -33.04 11.18 -13.70
CA ALA A 420 -33.39 12.46 -13.08
C ALA A 420 -32.23 12.94 -12.18
N PRO A 421 -31.82 14.22 -12.22
CA PRO A 421 -30.90 14.76 -11.23
C PRO A 421 -31.60 14.82 -9.87
N LEU A 422 -31.07 14.12 -8.86
CA LEU A 422 -31.49 14.33 -7.48
C LEU A 422 -31.04 15.73 -7.03
N PRO A 423 -31.87 16.48 -6.27
CA PRO A 423 -31.46 17.74 -5.67
C PRO A 423 -30.34 17.50 -4.66
N ASP A 424 -29.37 18.42 -4.63
CA ASP A 424 -28.32 18.47 -3.63
C ASP A 424 -28.92 18.80 -2.25
N ASP A 425 -29.01 17.82 -1.35
CA ASP A 425 -29.16 18.07 0.08
C ASP A 425 -27.83 17.72 0.77
N GLU A 426 -27.02 18.75 0.98
CA GLU A 426 -25.99 18.76 2.01
C GLU A 426 -26.67 18.97 3.36
N ASP A 427 -26.53 18.01 4.28
CA ASP A 427 -26.35 18.25 5.72
C ASP A 427 -26.03 16.93 6.44
N PHE A 428 -24.75 16.54 6.40
CA PHE A 428 -24.23 15.33 7.04
C PHE A 428 -23.92 15.53 8.55
N PHE A 429 -24.23 16.68 9.14
CA PHE A 429 -24.02 16.97 10.57
C PHE A 429 -25.19 17.75 11.19
N SER A 430 -26.27 17.05 11.53
CA SER A 430 -27.29 17.57 12.45
C SER A 430 -27.54 16.57 13.59
N PRO A 431 -27.47 16.97 14.88
CA PRO A 431 -27.78 16.09 16.00
C PRO A 431 -29.30 15.86 16.09
N GLN A 432 -29.76 14.62 15.92
CA GLN A 432 -31.16 14.27 16.11
C GLN A 432 -31.56 14.41 17.58
N ARG A 433 -32.56 15.26 17.85
CA ARG A 433 -33.27 15.31 19.14
C ARG A 433 -34.24 14.12 19.22
N HIS A 434 -34.12 13.35 20.30
CA HIS A 434 -35.15 12.42 20.75
C HIS A 434 -36.35 13.20 21.30
N ASP A 435 -37.53 12.99 20.72
CA ASP A 435 -38.79 13.24 21.41
C ASP A 435 -39.65 11.97 21.38
N GLY A 436 -40.04 11.54 22.58
CA GLY A 436 -40.84 10.35 22.82
C GLY A 436 -42.34 10.58 22.63
N GLY A 437 -43.05 9.47 22.42
CA GLY A 437 -44.51 9.46 22.36
C GLY A 437 -45.04 8.04 22.22
N VAL A 438 -45.04 7.28 23.31
CA VAL A 438 -45.72 5.98 23.41
C VAL A 438 -47.12 6.18 23.97
N ALA A 439 -48.13 5.62 23.31
CA ALA A 439 -49.36 5.18 23.98
C ALA A 439 -49.94 3.92 23.28
N PRO A 440 -50.61 3.01 24.02
CA PRO A 440 -50.68 1.60 23.68
C PRO A 440 -52.07 1.12 23.24
N ARG A 441 -52.16 0.00 22.52
CA ARG A 441 -53.39 -0.81 22.46
C ARG A 441 -53.12 -2.32 22.52
N ARG A 442 -53.90 -2.95 23.39
CA ARG A 442 -53.86 -4.33 23.88
C ARG A 442 -54.39 -5.37 22.86
N ALA A 443 -53.65 -6.48 22.79
CA ALA A 443 -54.02 -7.91 22.80
C ALA A 443 -55.39 -8.42 22.29
N ALA A 444 -55.33 -9.47 21.46
CA ALA A 444 -55.98 -10.78 21.72
C ALA A 444 -55.38 -11.90 20.81
N PRO A 445 -55.45 -13.18 21.22
CA PRO A 445 -54.48 -14.23 20.86
C PRO A 445 -55.06 -15.33 19.95
N ARG A 446 -54.19 -16.17 19.34
CA ARG A 446 -54.58 -17.51 18.84
C ARG A 446 -53.46 -18.55 19.00
N ASP A 447 -53.73 -19.44 19.96
CA ASP A 447 -53.59 -20.90 20.00
C ASP A 447 -52.45 -21.64 19.29
N ALA A 448 -51.81 -22.47 20.12
CA ALA A 448 -50.86 -23.50 19.82
C ALA A 448 -51.52 -24.78 19.28
N GLY A 449 -50.83 -25.46 18.38
CA GLY A 449 -51.06 -26.86 17.97
C GLY A 449 -49.74 -27.53 17.61
N PRO A 450 -49.60 -28.86 17.78
CA PRO A 450 -48.33 -29.49 18.18
C PRO A 450 -47.50 -30.09 17.03
N ARG A 451 -46.20 -30.27 17.31
CA ARG A 451 -45.19 -31.00 16.50
C ARG A 451 -45.57 -32.47 16.24
N PRO A 452 -44.90 -33.08 15.25
CA PRO A 452 -44.30 -34.40 15.48
C PRO A 452 -42.79 -34.43 15.19
N ALA A 453 -42.12 -35.35 15.89
CA ALA A 453 -40.71 -35.70 15.80
C ALA A 453 -40.46 -36.72 14.69
N HIS A 454 -39.25 -36.73 14.12
CA HIS A 454 -38.66 -37.93 13.54
C HIS A 454 -37.15 -37.95 13.75
N ASP A 455 -36.70 -39.05 14.34
CA ASP A 455 -35.33 -39.49 14.54
C ASP A 455 -34.62 -39.81 13.22
N GLY A 456 -33.28 -39.74 13.22
CA GLY A 456 -32.48 -40.66 12.40
C GLY A 456 -31.18 -40.14 11.78
N ALA A 457 -30.07 -40.49 12.43
CA ALA A 457 -28.78 -40.90 11.86
C ALA A 457 -27.81 -39.88 11.21
N ALA A 458 -26.63 -39.76 11.84
CA ALA A 458 -25.37 -39.32 11.24
C ALA A 458 -24.75 -40.43 10.37
N PRO A 459 -23.75 -40.10 9.52
CA PRO A 459 -22.38 -40.45 9.92
C PRO A 459 -21.33 -39.35 9.64
N ALA A 460 -20.17 -39.59 10.26
CA ALA A 460 -18.99 -38.75 10.42
C ALA A 460 -18.18 -38.45 9.14
N GLY A 461 -17.42 -37.35 9.17
CA GLY A 461 -16.40 -37.02 8.17
C GLY A 461 -15.67 -35.69 8.42
N ALA A 462 -14.67 -35.72 9.32
CA ALA A 462 -13.43 -34.93 9.43
C ALA A 462 -13.39 -33.41 9.09
N GLY A 463 -12.89 -32.63 10.06
CA GLY A 463 -12.14 -31.39 9.78
C GLY A 463 -12.43 -30.15 10.66
N SER A 464 -12.50 -30.28 11.99
CA SER A 464 -12.68 -29.12 12.89
C SER A 464 -11.35 -28.40 13.17
N PHE A 465 -11.29 -27.15 12.71
CA PHE A 465 -10.38 -26.10 13.17
C PHE A 465 -10.67 -25.71 14.63
N PHE A 466 -9.60 -25.46 15.39
CA PHE A 466 -9.49 -24.66 16.62
C PHE A 466 -10.65 -24.72 17.66
N THR A 467 -10.42 -25.44 18.75
CA THR A 467 -11.12 -25.23 20.03
C THR A 467 -10.08 -25.17 21.16
N PRO A 468 -10.01 -24.09 21.96
CA PRO A 468 -9.16 -24.07 23.15
C PRO A 468 -9.80 -24.89 24.28
N GLN A 469 -9.03 -25.80 24.88
CA GLN A 469 -9.44 -26.53 26.08
C GLN A 469 -9.51 -25.59 27.30
N GLN A 470 -10.67 -25.60 27.99
CA GLN A 470 -10.82 -25.16 29.37
C GLN A 470 -10.19 -26.20 30.32
N GLN A 471 -9.29 -25.75 31.19
CA GLN A 471 -8.83 -26.50 32.37
C GLN A 471 -9.84 -26.37 33.53
N PRO A 472 -10.10 -27.43 34.31
CA PRO A 472 -10.99 -27.36 35.47
C PRO A 472 -10.24 -27.10 36.79
N GLY A 473 -10.77 -26.16 37.58
CA GLY A 473 -10.85 -26.22 39.04
C GLY A 473 -9.62 -25.85 39.88
N ALA A 474 -9.65 -24.66 40.48
CA ALA A 474 -8.97 -24.37 41.75
C ALA A 474 -10.00 -23.84 42.75
N GLU A 475 -10.08 -24.52 43.90
CA GLU A 475 -11.01 -24.28 44.99
C GLU A 475 -10.86 -22.88 45.61
N ALA A 476 -12.01 -22.25 45.89
CA ALA A 476 -12.09 -20.99 46.61
C ALA A 476 -11.93 -21.23 48.13
N GLU A 477 -10.79 -20.82 48.69
CA GLU A 477 -10.60 -20.70 50.14
C GLU A 477 -11.50 -19.59 50.73
N ARG A 478 -12.29 -19.96 51.74
CA ARG A 478 -13.10 -19.05 52.55
C ARG A 478 -12.21 -18.22 53.50
N PRO A 479 -12.42 -16.92 53.67
CA PRO A 479 -11.69 -16.14 54.66
C PRO A 479 -12.20 -16.40 56.09
N ALA A 480 -11.25 -16.65 57.00
CA ALA A 480 -11.47 -16.91 58.40
C ALA A 480 -12.04 -15.69 59.15
N ARG A 481 -13.10 -15.91 59.94
CA ARG A 481 -13.66 -14.94 60.89
C ARG A 481 -12.68 -14.72 62.05
N HIS A 482 -12.17 -13.50 62.18
CA HIS A 482 -11.51 -13.02 63.40
C HIS A 482 -12.49 -13.00 64.58
N ARG A 483 -12.21 -13.81 65.60
CA ARG A 483 -12.81 -13.70 66.95
C ARG A 483 -12.19 -12.49 67.66
N ARG A 484 -13.01 -11.48 67.97
CA ARG A 484 -12.74 -10.52 69.05
C ARG A 484 -12.84 -11.24 70.39
N ARG A 485 -11.83 -11.06 71.26
CA ARG A 485 -11.94 -11.22 72.72
C ARG A 485 -11.77 -9.84 73.39
N PRO A 486 -12.46 -9.56 74.51
CA PRO A 486 -12.45 -8.25 75.16
C PRO A 486 -11.44 -8.17 76.31
N GLY A 487 -11.07 -6.94 76.67
CA GLY A 487 -10.70 -6.54 78.05
C GLY A 487 -9.23 -6.22 78.27
N GLY A 488 -8.94 -4.94 78.50
CA GLY A 488 -7.66 -4.36 78.89
C GLY A 488 -7.69 -2.85 78.69
#